data_AF-A0A7C6BA30-F1
#
_entry.id   AF-A0A7C6BA30-F1
#
_cell.length_a   1.000
_cell.length_b   1.000
_cell.length_c   1.000
_cell.angle_alpha   90.00
_cell.angle_beta   90.00
_cell.angle_gamma   90.00
#
_symmetry.space_group_name_H-M   'P 1'
#
loop_
_entity.id
_entity.type
_entity.pdbx_description
1 polymer ?
#
loop_
_entity_poly.entity_id
_entity_poly.type
_entity_poly.pdbx_seq_one_letter_code
_entity_poly.pdbx_strand_id
1 'polypeptide(L)'
;MAKKQRFRDTKQNRETKKSEVSKPKIPFAGLSLRMKAFLTDVFMLLMPLLYISIYLIFDGLEDVAEHRLEAWLYAIVPFLFFLTLFMAKDKGRTPGARAQGLKVINVHLLDEPTLL
;
A
#
# COMPACT_ATOMS: atom_id res chain seq x y z
N MET A 1 19.02 21.89 39.36
CA MET A 1 18.09 22.14 40.49
C MET A 1 16.68 21.71 40.08
N ALA A 2 16.14 20.65 40.68
CA ALA A 2 14.80 20.15 40.36
C ALA A 2 13.73 21.06 41.00
N LYS A 3 12.82 21.60 40.20
CA LYS A 3 11.76 22.50 40.66
C LYS A 3 10.72 21.69 41.45
N LYS A 4 10.69 21.86 42.76
CA LYS A 4 9.77 21.15 43.67
C LYS A 4 8.34 21.59 43.40
N GLN A 5 7.50 20.66 42.93
CA GLN A 5 6.10 20.92 42.58
C GLN A 5 5.31 21.25 43.85
N ARG A 6 4.57 22.37 43.85
CA ARG A 6 3.95 22.93 45.05
C ARG A 6 2.58 22.27 45.24
N PHE A 7 2.29 21.82 46.46
CA PHE A 7 1.04 21.09 46.81
C PHE A 7 -0.25 21.87 46.51
N ARG A 8 -0.16 23.19 46.28
CA ARG A 8 -1.29 24.02 45.86
C ARG A 8 -1.72 23.73 44.41
N ASP A 9 -0.79 23.32 43.56
CA ASP A 9 -1.04 23.05 42.14
C ASP A 9 -1.75 21.71 41.93
N THR A 10 -1.53 20.73 42.82
CA THR A 10 -2.19 19.41 42.77
C THR A 10 -3.65 19.45 43.23
N LYS A 11 -4.04 20.41 44.08
CA LYS A 11 -5.43 20.57 44.54
C LYS A 11 -6.33 21.35 43.58
N GLN A 12 -5.76 22.11 42.64
CA GLN A 12 -6.54 22.91 41.68
C GLN A 12 -6.99 22.12 40.44
N ASN A 13 -6.90 20.78 40.45
CA ASN A 13 -7.14 19.93 39.27
C ASN A 13 -6.48 20.48 38.01
N ARG A 14 -5.32 21.14 38.20
CA ARG A 14 -4.42 21.53 37.13
C ARG A 14 -3.46 20.37 36.95
N GLU A 15 -4.01 19.18 36.79
CA GLU A 15 -3.30 18.15 36.07
C GLU A 15 -2.93 18.80 34.75
N THR A 16 -1.63 18.94 34.54
CA THR A 16 -1.07 19.15 33.22
C THR A 16 -1.80 18.18 32.31
N LYS A 17 -2.77 18.69 31.54
CA LYS A 17 -3.43 17.96 30.46
C LYS A 17 -2.30 17.39 29.64
N LYS A 18 -1.95 16.13 29.91
CA LYS A 18 -1.16 15.31 29.02
C LYS A 18 -1.97 15.37 27.76
N SER A 19 -1.50 16.13 26.79
CA SER A 19 -2.15 16.32 25.52
C SER A 19 -2.48 14.92 25.00
N GLU A 20 -3.74 14.51 25.11
CA GLU A 20 -4.25 13.40 24.33
C GLU A 20 -3.97 13.84 22.91
N VAL A 21 -2.98 13.19 22.30
CA VAL A 21 -2.70 13.33 20.88
C VAL A 21 -3.99 12.88 20.21
N SER A 22 -4.82 13.84 19.82
CA SER A 22 -6.04 13.58 19.07
C SER A 22 -5.62 12.81 17.84
N LYS A 23 -5.92 11.51 17.79
CA LYS A 23 -5.67 10.70 16.60
C LYS A 23 -6.31 11.44 15.43
N PRO A 24 -5.57 11.83 14.40
CA PRO A 24 -6.16 12.55 13.29
C PRO A 24 -7.23 11.65 12.67
N LYS A 25 -8.40 12.25 12.38
CA LYS A 25 -9.45 11.59 11.60
C LYS A 25 -8.96 11.47 10.17
N ILE A 26 -8.20 10.42 9.86
CA ILE A 26 -7.79 10.13 8.50
C ILE A 26 -9.00 9.53 7.78
N PRO A 27 -9.48 10.12 6.67
CA PRO A 27 -10.52 9.49 5.87
C PRO A 27 -9.96 8.23 5.22
N PHE A 28 -10.47 7.07 5.62
CA PHE A 28 -10.15 5.81 4.94
C PHE A 28 -10.74 5.81 3.54
N ALA A 29 -9.98 5.30 2.58
CA ALA A 29 -10.45 5.13 1.22
C ALA A 29 -11.66 4.19 1.18
N GLY A 30 -12.74 4.62 0.54
CA GLY A 30 -13.90 3.77 0.29
C GLY A 30 -13.53 2.54 -0.54
N LEU A 31 -14.31 1.46 -0.39
CA LEU A 31 -14.07 0.20 -1.09
C LEU A 31 -13.99 0.39 -2.62
N SER A 32 -14.85 1.23 -3.19
CA SER A 32 -14.87 1.53 -4.62
C SER A 32 -13.54 2.09 -5.13
N LEU A 33 -12.91 2.98 -4.36
CA LEU A 33 -11.63 3.60 -4.74
C LEU A 33 -10.48 2.58 -4.67
N ARG A 34 -10.52 1.68 -3.68
CA ARG A 34 -9.57 0.57 -3.54
C ARG A 34 -9.71 -0.44 -4.69
N MET A 35 -10.93 -0.78 -5.06
CA MET A 35 -11.20 -1.66 -6.20
C MET A 35 -10.74 -1.05 -7.53
N LYS A 36 -10.96 0.26 -7.73
CA LYS A 36 -10.45 0.98 -8.91
C LYS A 36 -8.92 0.99 -8.97
N ALA A 37 -8.26 1.23 -7.83
CA ALA A 37 -6.80 1.16 -7.75
C ALA A 37 -6.30 -0.25 -8.10
N PHE A 38 -6.87 -1.29 -7.49
CA PHE A 38 -6.52 -2.67 -7.78
C PHE A 38 -6.71 -3.04 -9.25
N LEU A 39 -7.85 -2.68 -9.85
CA LEU A 39 -8.12 -2.95 -11.26
C LEU A 39 -7.10 -2.23 -12.16
N THR A 40 -6.71 -1.01 -11.80
CA THR A 40 -5.68 -0.25 -12.51
C THR A 40 -4.32 -0.91 -12.38
N ASP A 41 -3.97 -1.46 -11.22
CA ASP A 41 -2.73 -2.23 -11.01
C ASP A 41 -2.69 -3.49 -11.88
N VAL A 42 -3.79 -4.25 -11.90
CA VAL A 42 -3.92 -5.43 -12.76
C VAL A 42 -3.75 -5.01 -14.22
N PHE A 43 -4.42 -3.96 -14.67
CA PHE A 43 -4.32 -3.56 -16.08
C PHE A 43 -2.93 -3.02 -16.45
N MET A 44 -2.33 -2.15 -15.63
CA MET A 44 -1.00 -1.57 -15.93
C MET A 44 0.14 -2.59 -15.86
N LEU A 45 0.08 -3.55 -14.93
CA LEU A 45 1.19 -4.49 -14.70
C LEU A 45 0.93 -5.86 -15.31
N LEU A 46 -0.26 -6.44 -15.13
CA LEU A 46 -0.54 -7.80 -15.58
C LEU A 46 -0.68 -7.87 -17.10
N MET A 47 -1.31 -6.89 -17.76
CA MET A 47 -1.48 -6.92 -19.23
C MET A 47 -0.15 -6.99 -19.99
N PRO A 48 0.84 -6.11 -19.76
CA PRO A 48 2.12 -6.20 -20.46
C PRO A 48 2.88 -7.50 -20.10
N LEU A 49 2.79 -7.97 -18.86
CA LEU A 49 3.42 -9.24 -18.46
C LEU A 49 2.77 -10.46 -19.13
N LEU A 50 1.45 -10.44 -19.29
CA LEU A 50 0.73 -11.48 -20.01
C LEU A 50 1.12 -11.46 -21.50
N TYR A 51 1.21 -10.28 -22.12
CA TYR A 51 1.69 -10.15 -23.50
C TYR A 51 3.12 -10.70 -23.65
N ILE A 52 4.01 -10.37 -22.71
CA ILE A 52 5.37 -10.92 -22.68
C ILE A 52 5.32 -12.44 -22.57
N SER A 53 4.51 -12.98 -21.66
CA SER A 53 4.40 -14.44 -21.52
C SER A 53 3.90 -15.08 -22.82
N ILE A 54 2.82 -14.58 -23.42
CA ILE A 54 2.16 -15.20 -24.57
C ILE A 54 3.02 -15.16 -25.83
N TYR A 55 3.83 -14.13 -26.03
CA TYR A 55 4.55 -13.90 -27.29
C TYR A 55 6.08 -14.01 -27.19
N LEU A 56 6.67 -13.82 -26.02
CA LEU A 56 8.12 -14.04 -25.83
C LEU A 56 8.45 -15.44 -25.29
N ILE A 57 7.56 -16.04 -24.49
CA ILE A 57 7.80 -17.36 -23.88
C ILE A 57 7.08 -18.45 -24.67
N PHE A 58 5.79 -18.23 -24.96
CA PHE A 58 4.99 -19.09 -25.82
C PHE A 58 4.96 -18.51 -27.24
N ASP A 59 4.77 -19.33 -28.29
CA ASP A 59 4.74 -18.84 -29.68
C ASP A 59 3.32 -18.42 -30.08
N GLY A 60 2.68 -17.63 -29.21
CA GLY A 60 1.32 -17.13 -29.41
C GLY A 60 0.25 -17.89 -28.63
N LEU A 61 -1.01 -17.58 -28.97
CA LEU A 61 -2.18 -18.02 -28.20
C LEU A 61 -2.49 -19.52 -28.34
N GLU A 62 -2.03 -20.16 -29.41
CA GLU A 62 -2.26 -21.58 -29.67
C GLU A 62 -1.48 -22.45 -28.66
N ASP A 63 -0.18 -22.17 -28.46
CA ASP A 63 0.64 -22.86 -27.45
C ASP A 63 0.14 -22.62 -26.03
N VAL A 64 -0.34 -21.40 -25.76
CA VAL A 64 -0.93 -21.06 -24.46
C VAL A 64 -2.19 -21.87 -24.20
N ALA A 65 -2.91 -22.35 -25.23
CA ALA A 65 -4.11 -23.16 -25.04
C ALA A 65 -3.82 -24.54 -24.41
N GLU A 66 -2.65 -25.10 -24.70
CA GLU A 66 -2.16 -26.35 -24.12
C GLU A 66 -1.46 -26.10 -22.77
N HIS A 67 -0.66 -25.03 -22.68
CA HIS A 67 0.13 -24.68 -21.48
C HIS A 67 -0.45 -23.52 -20.65
N ARG A 68 -1.79 -23.45 -20.54
CA ARG A 68 -2.50 -22.29 -19.93
C ARG A 68 -1.97 -21.95 -18.55
N LEU A 69 -1.80 -22.95 -17.68
CA LEU A 69 -1.36 -22.74 -16.31
C LEU A 69 0.07 -22.18 -16.26
N GLU A 70 0.95 -22.66 -17.12
CA GLU A 70 2.34 -22.20 -17.18
C GLU A 70 2.39 -20.74 -17.64
N ALA A 71 1.68 -20.38 -18.72
CA ALA A 71 1.60 -19.00 -19.20
C ALA A 71 1.07 -18.03 -18.12
N TRP A 72 0.04 -18.44 -17.38
CA TRP A 72 -0.46 -17.64 -16.26
C TRP A 72 0.54 -17.53 -15.11
N LEU A 73 1.26 -18.60 -14.77
CA LEU A 73 2.31 -18.55 -13.74
C LEU A 73 3.46 -17.61 -14.15
N TYR A 74 3.90 -17.67 -15.40
CA TYR A 74 4.92 -16.77 -15.93
C TYR A 74 4.49 -15.30 -15.96
N ALA A 75 3.19 -15.00 -16.01
CA ALA A 75 2.68 -13.64 -15.86
C ALA A 75 2.48 -13.22 -14.39
N ILE A 76 1.89 -14.10 -13.56
CA ILE A 76 1.53 -13.80 -12.16
C ILE A 76 2.76 -13.66 -11.26
N VAL A 77 3.76 -14.54 -11.41
CA VAL A 77 4.95 -14.52 -10.53
C VAL A 77 5.71 -13.20 -10.67
N PRO A 78 6.05 -12.71 -11.89
CA PRO A 78 6.62 -11.38 -12.08
C PRO A 78 5.66 -10.27 -11.65
N PHE A 79 4.35 -10.42 -11.87
CA PHE A 79 3.36 -9.43 -11.44
C PHE A 79 3.43 -9.18 -9.93
N LEU A 80 3.44 -10.25 -9.12
CA LEU A 80 3.58 -10.15 -7.67
C LEU A 80 4.94 -9.55 -7.27
N PHE A 81 6.00 -9.96 -7.95
CA PHE A 81 7.33 -9.39 -7.73
C PHE A 81 7.35 -7.87 -8.00
N PHE A 82 6.85 -7.41 -9.15
CA PHE A 82 6.78 -5.99 -9.46
C PHE A 82 5.84 -5.23 -8.54
N LEU A 83 4.69 -5.81 -8.16
CA LEU A 83 3.75 -5.19 -7.23
C LEU A 83 4.42 -4.91 -5.87
N THR A 84 5.12 -5.91 -5.31
CA THR A 84 5.89 -5.74 -4.07
C THR A 84 7.04 -4.75 -4.22
N LEU A 85 7.74 -4.77 -5.36
CA LEU A 85 8.82 -3.84 -5.66
C LEU A 85 8.33 -2.38 -5.73
N PHE A 86 7.21 -2.12 -6.40
CA PHE A 86 6.60 -0.79 -6.46
C PHE A 86 6.16 -0.33 -5.09
N MET A 87 5.53 -1.22 -4.32
CA MET A 87 5.09 -0.90 -2.97
C MET A 87 6.29 -0.56 -2.06
N ALA A 88 7.41 -1.27 -2.18
CA ALA A 88 8.63 -0.96 -1.42
C ALA A 88 9.31 0.34 -1.89
N LYS A 89 9.41 0.58 -3.21
CA LYS A 89 10.14 1.74 -3.76
C LYS A 89 9.35 3.04 -3.71
N ASP A 90 8.04 3.01 -3.92
CA ASP A 90 7.19 4.21 -4.01
C ASP A 90 6.42 4.49 -2.72
N LYS A 91 7.08 4.33 -1.57
CA LYS A 91 6.54 4.73 -0.26
C LYS A 91 5.19 4.07 0.04
N GLY A 92 5.05 2.78 -0.30
CA GLY A 92 3.81 2.03 -0.12
C GLY A 92 2.74 2.27 -1.19
N ARG A 93 3.08 2.79 -2.36
CA ARG A 93 2.12 3.02 -3.45
C ARG A 93 2.38 2.10 -4.64
N THR A 94 1.31 1.55 -5.17
CA THR A 94 1.29 0.84 -6.45
C THR A 94 0.86 1.81 -7.56
N PRO A 95 1.13 1.52 -8.84
CA PRO A 95 0.70 2.37 -9.96
C PRO A 95 -0.80 2.75 -9.93
N GLY A 96 -1.65 1.80 -9.58
CA GLY A 96 -3.08 1.97 -9.41
C GLY A 96 -3.45 2.77 -8.17
N ALA A 97 -2.77 2.57 -7.04
CA ALA A 97 -2.93 3.44 -5.88
C ALA A 97 -2.54 4.89 -6.21
N ARG A 98 -1.45 5.08 -6.95
CA ARG A 98 -1.00 6.40 -7.43
C ARG A 98 -2.05 7.06 -8.33
N ALA A 99 -2.65 6.32 -9.26
CA ALA A 99 -3.70 6.84 -10.14
C ALA A 99 -4.95 7.30 -9.39
N GLN A 100 -5.29 6.65 -8.28
CA GLN A 100 -6.43 7.02 -7.43
C GLN A 100 -6.07 7.98 -6.29
N GLY A 101 -4.83 8.49 -6.23
CA GLY A 101 -4.36 9.38 -5.15
C GLY A 101 -4.29 8.70 -3.77
N LEU A 102 -4.24 7.37 -3.74
CA LEU A 102 -4.19 6.57 -2.53
C LEU A 102 -2.76 6.36 -2.06
N LYS A 103 -2.60 6.32 -0.73
CA LYS A 103 -1.33 6.01 -0.08
C LYS A 103 -1.58 5.06 1.09
N VAL A 104 -0.75 4.04 1.19
CA VAL A 104 -0.69 3.19 2.38
C VAL A 104 0.04 3.95 3.47
N ILE A 105 -0.49 3.98 4.68
CA ILE A 105 0.09 4.65 5.85
C ILE A 105 -0.02 3.75 7.07
N ASN A 106 0.90 3.88 8.02
CA ASN A 106 0.75 3.20 9.29
C ASN A 106 -0.24 3.96 10.19
N VAL A 107 -1.30 3.30 10.66
CA VAL A 107 -2.35 3.96 11.48
C VAL A 107 -1.80 4.46 12.83
N HIS A 108 -0.76 3.82 13.36
CA HIS A 108 -0.21 4.17 14.67
C HIS A 108 0.80 5.32 14.61
N LEU A 109 1.64 5.36 13.58
CA LEU A 109 2.66 6.40 13.43
C LEU A 109 2.23 7.54 12.50
N LEU A 110 1.20 7.33 11.66
CA LEU A 110 0.80 8.21 10.56
C LEU A 110 1.90 8.42 9.51
N ASP A 111 3.00 7.69 9.64
CA ASP A 111 4.14 7.74 8.76
C ASP A 111 3.98 6.80 7.57
N GLU A 112 4.85 7.01 6.58
CA GLU A 112 4.97 6.15 5.42
C GLU A 112 5.31 4.72 5.88
N PRO A 113 4.74 3.68 5.24
CA PRO A 113 5.05 2.31 5.60
C PRO A 113 6.53 2.07 5.28
N THR A 114 7.33 1.87 6.32
CA THR A 114 8.66 1.28 6.22
C THR A 114 8.46 -0.18 5.79
N LEU A 115 8.45 -0.39 4.49
CA LEU A 115 8.63 -1.72 3.92
C LEU A 115 10.14 -1.88 3.74
N LEU A 116 10.73 -2.58 4.71
CA LEU A 116 12.14 -2.66 5.12
C LEU A 116 12.51 -1.70 6.26
#